data_AF-A0AAW1U5P4-F1
#
_entry.id   AF-A0AAW1U5P4-F1
#
_cell.length_a   1.000
_cell.length_b   1.000
_cell.length_c   1.000
_cell.angle_alpha   90.00
_cell.angle_beta   90.00
_cell.angle_gamma   90.00
#
_symmetry.space_group_name_H-M   'P 1'
#
loop_
_entity.id
_entity.type
_entity.pdbx_description
1 polymer ?
#
loop_
_entity_poly.entity_id
_entity_poly.type
_entity_poly.pdbx_seq_one_letter_code
_entity_poly.pdbx_strand_id
1 'polypeptide(L)'
;MTPVGGQGDGSRYSCKKAGCNTYINDRCPKELQLKKKNGQVIGCKSACLAFNTDGYCCRGAHRTPQTCKSSNWPKNYPAQFKKWCPDAYSYAYDDHKSTFTCKNAQKYLIQFG
;
A
#
# COMPACT_ATOMS: atom_id res chain seq x y z
N MET A 1 5.18 -11.17 -2.84
CA MET A 1 4.39 -12.25 -3.44
C MET A 1 4.75 -12.37 -4.91
N THR A 2 5.41 -13.45 -5.30
CA THR A 2 5.85 -13.71 -6.67
C THR A 2 5.08 -14.91 -7.22
N PRO A 3 4.31 -14.79 -8.32
CA PRO A 3 3.70 -15.94 -8.97
C PRO A 3 4.77 -16.84 -9.59
N VAL A 4 4.58 -18.15 -9.54
CA VAL A 4 5.41 -19.15 -10.21
C VAL A 4 4.54 -19.98 -11.14
N GLY A 5 4.95 -20.06 -12.39
CA GLY A 5 4.07 -20.50 -13.47
C GLY A 5 2.95 -19.49 -13.72
N GLY A 6 2.16 -19.74 -14.75
CA GLY A 6 1.03 -18.89 -15.14
C GLY A 6 1.25 -18.09 -16.42
N GLN A 7 0.16 -17.49 -16.87
CA GLN A 7 0.05 -16.83 -18.15
C GLN A 7 -0.33 -15.36 -17.89
N GLY A 8 0.60 -14.48 -18.23
CA GLY A 8 0.38 -13.04 -18.19
C GLY A 8 0.09 -12.47 -19.56
N ASP A 9 -0.53 -11.30 -19.60
CA ASP A 9 -0.77 -10.52 -20.82
C ASP A 9 0.42 -9.59 -21.18
N GLY A 10 1.54 -9.71 -20.47
CA GLY A 10 2.73 -8.89 -20.64
C GLY A 10 2.66 -7.50 -20.01
N SER A 11 1.51 -7.09 -19.46
CA SER A 11 1.39 -5.81 -18.75
C SER A 11 2.20 -5.78 -17.46
N ARG A 12 2.47 -4.56 -16.96
CA ARG A 12 3.22 -4.32 -15.72
C ARG A 12 2.63 -5.05 -14.49
N TYR A 13 1.35 -5.37 -14.51
CA TYR A 13 0.65 -5.95 -13.37
C TYR A 13 0.24 -7.41 -13.62
N SER A 14 0.66 -8.00 -14.74
CA SER A 14 0.33 -9.37 -15.10
C SER A 14 1.48 -10.31 -14.85
N CYS A 15 1.26 -11.28 -13.97
CA CYS A 15 2.24 -12.26 -13.49
C CYS A 15 3.57 -11.63 -13.02
N LYS A 16 3.49 -10.46 -12.37
CA LYS A 16 4.64 -9.78 -11.75
C LYS A 16 4.63 -9.92 -10.23
N LYS A 17 5.77 -9.64 -9.60
CA LYS A 17 5.91 -9.62 -8.14
C LYS A 17 5.14 -8.43 -7.57
N ALA A 18 4.21 -8.70 -6.67
CA ALA A 18 3.59 -7.69 -5.80
C ALA A 18 4.35 -7.64 -4.47
N GLY A 19 4.64 -6.45 -3.96
CA GLY A 19 5.29 -6.33 -2.66
C GLY A 19 5.96 -5.00 -2.38
N CYS A 20 6.58 -4.93 -1.21
CA CYS A 20 7.23 -3.76 -0.66
C CYS A 20 8.55 -4.22 -0.05
N ASN A 21 9.66 -3.96 -0.74
CA ASN A 21 11.00 -4.36 -0.28
C ASN A 21 11.77 -3.20 0.39
N THR A 22 11.09 -2.08 0.64
CA THR A 22 11.69 -0.91 1.30
C THR A 22 11.41 -0.99 2.79
N TYR A 23 12.44 -0.79 3.62
CA TYR A 23 12.26 -0.64 5.06
C TYR A 23 11.62 0.72 5.37
N ILE A 24 10.29 0.73 5.58
CA ILE A 24 9.51 1.97 5.72
C ILE A 24 9.73 2.65 7.08
N ASN A 25 10.13 1.91 8.12
CA ASN A 25 10.22 2.45 9.49
C ASN A 25 11.18 3.65 9.59
N ASP A 26 12.28 3.66 8.84
CA ASP A 26 13.27 4.76 8.84
C ASP A 26 12.76 6.03 8.16
N ARG A 27 11.74 5.91 7.31
CA ARG A 27 11.16 7.01 6.53
C ARG A 27 9.78 7.43 7.03
N CYS A 28 9.28 6.74 8.05
CA CYS A 28 7.93 6.92 8.54
C CYS A 28 7.75 8.32 9.15
N PRO A 29 6.75 9.12 8.72
CA PRO A 29 6.44 10.40 9.33
C PRO A 29 6.13 10.25 10.82
N LYS A 30 6.55 11.22 11.64
CA LYS A 30 6.45 11.13 13.11
C LYS A 30 5.03 10.81 13.59
N GLU A 31 4.03 11.40 12.95
CA GLU A 31 2.60 11.22 13.21
C GLU A 31 2.05 9.82 12.87
N LEU A 32 2.79 9.03 12.09
CA LEU A 32 2.44 7.66 11.70
C LEU A 32 3.29 6.60 12.39
N GLN A 33 4.34 6.98 13.11
CA GLN A 33 5.28 6.05 13.74
C GLN A 33 4.60 5.22 14.85
N LEU A 34 4.75 3.91 14.76
CA LEU A 34 4.51 3.00 15.88
C LEU A 34 5.83 2.80 16.63
N LYS A 35 5.89 3.21 17.90
CA LYS A 35 7.11 3.16 18.71
C LYS A 35 6.99 2.22 19.90
N LYS A 36 8.11 1.58 20.23
CA LYS A 36 8.33 0.94 21.54
C LYS A 36 8.62 1.99 22.61
N LYS A 37 8.59 1.57 23.89
CA LYS A 37 8.91 2.42 25.05
C LYS A 37 10.31 3.06 24.97
N ASN A 38 11.27 2.40 24.34
CA ASN A 38 12.64 2.90 24.14
C ASN A 38 12.79 3.87 22.94
N GLY A 39 11.68 4.27 22.30
CA GLY A 39 11.70 5.19 21.15
C GLY A 39 11.94 4.52 19.79
N GLN A 40 12.27 3.22 19.74
CA GLN A 40 12.46 2.48 18.49
C GLN A 40 11.17 2.47 17.66
N VAL A 41 11.24 2.91 16.40
CA VAL A 41 10.16 2.79 15.43
C VAL A 41 10.11 1.33 14.93
N ILE A 42 8.97 0.69 15.14
CA ILE A 42 8.75 -0.74 14.81
C ILE A 42 7.67 -0.94 13.74
N GLY A 43 7.03 0.13 13.31
CA GLY A 43 6.02 0.10 12.27
C GLY A 43 5.66 1.50 11.81
N CYS A 44 5.02 1.57 10.65
CA CYS A 44 4.43 2.79 10.13
C CYS A 44 2.95 2.57 9.86
N LYS A 45 2.11 3.28 10.61
CA LYS A 45 0.65 3.21 10.44
C LYS A 45 0.25 3.82 9.11
N SER A 46 -0.82 3.30 8.51
CA SER A 46 -1.53 4.04 7.47
C SER A 46 -2.22 5.28 8.08
N ALA A 47 -2.57 6.26 7.24
CA ALA A 47 -3.30 7.44 7.70
C ALA A 47 -4.64 7.07 8.35
N CYS A 48 -5.37 6.11 7.78
CA CYS A 48 -6.61 5.60 8.36
C CYS A 48 -6.38 5.05 9.78
N LEU A 49 -5.35 4.21 9.97
CA LEU A 49 -5.06 3.63 11.28
C LEU A 49 -4.57 4.67 12.31
N ALA A 50 -3.87 5.72 11.85
CA ALA A 50 -3.35 6.76 12.73
C ALA A 50 -4.44 7.76 13.18
N PHE A 51 -5.35 8.14 12.28
CA PHE A 51 -6.30 9.23 12.51
C PHE A 51 -7.76 8.79 12.63
N ASN A 52 -8.11 7.60 12.13
CA ASN A 52 -9.44 7.00 12.18
C ASN A 52 -10.59 7.92 11.69
N THR A 53 -10.32 8.81 10.74
CA THR A 53 -11.35 9.67 10.15
C THR A 53 -11.94 9.03 8.90
N ASP A 54 -13.19 9.38 8.59
CA ASP A 54 -13.86 8.87 7.39
C ASP A 54 -13.15 9.28 6.09
N GLY A 55 -12.53 10.46 6.07
CA GLY A 55 -11.72 10.92 4.94
C GLY A 55 -10.49 10.06 4.71
N TYR A 56 -9.72 9.73 5.75
CA TYR A 56 -8.53 8.89 5.62
C TYR A 56 -8.85 7.41 5.39
N CYS A 57 -9.99 6.95 5.90
CA CYS A 57 -10.43 5.56 5.78
C CYS A 57 -11.36 5.30 4.59
N CYS A 58 -11.68 6.34 3.80
CA CYS A 58 -12.63 6.25 2.69
C CYS A 58 -13.99 5.66 3.09
N ARG A 59 -14.57 6.15 4.19
CA ARG A 59 -15.88 5.71 4.72
C ARG A 59 -16.95 6.78 4.55
N GLY A 60 -18.21 6.41 4.75
CA GLY A 60 -19.33 7.34 4.72
C GLY A 60 -19.42 8.09 3.39
N ALA A 61 -19.33 9.42 3.42
CA ALA A 61 -19.33 10.27 2.23
C ALA A 61 -18.12 10.02 1.30
N HIS A 62 -17.04 9.43 1.81
CA HIS A 62 -15.80 9.15 1.09
C HIS A 62 -15.73 7.69 0.55
N ARG A 63 -16.87 7.01 0.40
CA ARG A 63 -16.91 5.58 -0.03
C ARG A 63 -16.74 5.33 -1.53
N THR A 64 -16.23 6.28 -2.29
CA THR A 64 -15.94 6.10 -3.72
C THR A 64 -14.57 6.68 -4.07
N PRO A 65 -13.91 6.20 -5.14
CA PRO A 65 -12.65 6.78 -5.61
C PRO A 65 -12.75 8.29 -5.89
N GLN A 66 -13.91 8.76 -6.35
CA GLN A 66 -14.17 10.16 -6.67
C GLN A 66 -14.26 11.02 -5.40
N THR A 67 -14.82 10.48 -4.31
CA THR A 67 -15.01 11.21 -3.05
C THR A 67 -13.88 10.98 -2.04
N CYS A 68 -13.00 9.99 -2.24
CA CYS A 68 -11.81 9.74 -1.44
C CYS A 68 -10.53 9.84 -2.26
N LYS A 69 -10.24 11.05 -2.75
CA LYS A 69 -8.97 11.35 -3.41
C LYS A 69 -7.94 11.71 -2.36
N SER A 70 -6.87 10.91 -2.26
CA SER A 70 -5.76 11.17 -1.32
C SER A 70 -5.04 12.49 -1.59
N SER A 71 -5.12 13.01 -2.82
CA SER A 71 -4.65 14.35 -3.21
C SER A 71 -5.37 15.49 -2.49
N ASN A 72 -6.57 15.24 -1.97
CA ASN A 72 -7.37 16.25 -1.27
C ASN A 72 -7.16 16.20 0.25
N TRP A 73 -6.34 15.28 0.75
CA TRP A 73 -6.04 15.19 2.17
C TRP A 73 -5.04 16.28 2.58
N PRO A 74 -5.05 16.73 3.86
CA PRO A 74 -4.08 17.70 4.36
C PRO A 74 -2.62 17.32 4.10
N LYS A 75 -2.33 16.01 4.17
CA LYS A 75 -1.08 15.42 3.68
C LYS A 75 -1.38 14.18 2.86
N ASN A 76 -0.78 14.09 1.69
CA ASN A 76 -0.89 12.92 0.83
C ASN A 76 0.07 11.80 1.30
N TYR A 77 -0.28 11.14 2.40
CA TYR A 77 0.47 9.98 2.89
C TYR A 77 0.53 8.83 1.86
N PRO A 78 -0.55 8.47 1.15
CA PRO A 78 -0.51 7.37 0.18
C PRO A 78 0.55 7.57 -0.91
N ALA A 79 0.75 8.79 -1.41
CA ALA A 79 1.81 9.09 -2.37
C ALA A 79 3.22 8.75 -1.85
N GLN A 80 3.46 8.91 -0.54
CA GLN A 80 4.75 8.54 0.07
C GLN A 80 4.92 7.02 0.13
N PHE A 81 3.89 6.29 0.59
CA PHE A 81 3.91 4.82 0.61
C PHE A 81 4.07 4.26 -0.80
N LYS A 82 3.40 4.84 -1.80
CA LYS A 82 3.53 4.44 -3.20
C LYS A 82 4.93 4.72 -3.75
N LYS A 83 5.57 5.82 -3.34
CA LYS A 83 6.96 6.11 -3.71
C LYS A 83 7.93 5.07 -3.15
N TRP A 84 7.72 4.62 -1.92
CA TRP A 84 8.59 3.62 -1.29
C TRP A 84 8.31 2.20 -1.77
N CYS A 85 7.04 1.90 -2.05
CA CYS A 85 6.55 0.59 -2.44
C CYS A 85 5.57 0.71 -3.60
N PRO A 86 6.09 0.93 -4.83
CA PRO A 86 5.27 1.19 -6.02
C PRO A 86 4.40 -0.01 -6.41
N ASP A 87 4.83 -1.21 -6.04
CA ASP A 87 4.16 -2.49 -6.34
C ASP A 87 3.29 -2.98 -5.16
N ALA A 88 2.93 -2.07 -4.25
CA ALA A 88 1.99 -2.31 -3.17
C ALA A 88 0.84 -1.29 -3.21
N TYR A 89 -0.29 -1.66 -2.61
CA TYR A 89 -1.39 -0.74 -2.38
C TYR A 89 -1.03 0.23 -1.25
N SER A 90 -1.25 1.52 -1.50
CA SER A 90 -0.95 2.61 -0.57
C SER A 90 -2.18 3.13 0.19
N TYR A 91 -3.39 2.96 -0.35
CA TYR A 91 -4.66 3.27 0.30
C TYR A 91 -5.83 2.52 -0.36
N ALA A 92 -7.06 2.70 0.17
CA ALA A 92 -8.24 1.93 -0.21
C ALA A 92 -8.63 2.02 -1.70
N TYR A 93 -8.39 3.15 -2.35
CA TYR A 93 -8.65 3.34 -3.78
C TYR A 93 -7.38 3.66 -4.56
N ASP A 94 -6.23 3.14 -4.11
CA ASP A 94 -5.02 3.15 -4.94
C ASP A 94 -5.34 2.53 -6.30
N ASP A 95 -4.69 3.03 -7.35
CA ASP A 95 -5.20 2.93 -8.71
C ASP A 95 -5.60 1.48 -9.07
N HIS A 96 -6.72 1.34 -9.79
CA HIS A 96 -7.18 0.02 -10.24
C HIS A 96 -6.14 -0.68 -11.13
N LYS A 97 -5.19 0.09 -11.68
CA LYS A 97 -4.08 -0.44 -12.46
C LYS A 97 -3.07 -1.19 -11.59
N SER A 98 -2.98 -0.96 -10.29
CA SER A 98 -2.06 -1.65 -9.37
C SER A 98 -2.50 -3.05 -8.95
N THR A 99 -3.61 -3.56 -9.48
CA THR A 99 -4.07 -4.92 -9.18
C THR A 99 -3.19 -5.94 -9.90
N PHE A 100 -2.34 -6.63 -9.16
CA PHE A 100 -1.53 -7.73 -9.70
C PHE A 100 -2.42 -8.96 -9.94
N THR A 101 -2.42 -9.47 -11.17
CA THR A 101 -3.19 -10.67 -11.56
C THR A 101 -2.28 -11.67 -12.25
N CYS A 102 -2.54 -12.97 -12.10
CA CYS A 102 -1.83 -13.99 -12.85
C CYS A 102 -2.74 -15.20 -13.07
N LYS A 103 -3.06 -15.50 -14.32
CA LYS A 103 -3.90 -16.65 -14.67
C LYS A 103 -3.06 -17.92 -14.59
N ASN A 104 -3.65 -19.00 -14.07
CA ASN A 104 -3.00 -20.33 -14.03
C ASN A 104 -1.65 -20.35 -13.31
N ALA A 105 -1.44 -19.46 -12.34
CA ALA A 105 -0.27 -19.51 -11.47
C ALA A 105 -0.32 -20.84 -10.68
N GLN A 106 0.77 -21.61 -10.73
CA GLN A 106 0.83 -22.91 -10.06
C GLN A 106 1.02 -22.74 -8.55
N LYS A 107 1.80 -21.73 -8.14
CA LYS A 107 2.05 -21.38 -6.74
C LYS A 107 2.47 -19.92 -6.62
N TYR A 108 2.52 -19.44 -5.38
CA TYR A 108 3.04 -18.11 -5.04
C TYR A 108 4.14 -18.22 -3.99
N LEU A 109 5.21 -17.47 -4.17
CA LEU A 109 6.30 -17.34 -3.20
C LEU A 109 6.11 -16.04 -2.39
N ILE A 110 6.06 -16.18 -1.07
CA ILE A 110 6.01 -15.07 -0.12
C ILE A 110 7.34 -15.03 0.61
N GLN A 111 8.00 -13.87 0.56
CA GLN A 111 9.29 -13.65 1.21
C GLN A 111 9.18 -12.41 2.09
N PHE A 112 9.65 -12.55 3.32
CA PHE A 112 9.86 -11.46 4.26
C PHE A 112 11.34 -11.04 4.17
N GLY A 113 11.60 -9.74 4.26
CA GLY A 113 12.94 -9.16 4.24
C GLY A 113 13.21 -8.33 5.47
#